data_AF-A0AAU2EX90-F1
#
_entry.id   AF-A0AAU2EX90-F1
#
_cell.length_a   1.000
_cell.length_b   1.000
_cell.length_c   1.000
_cell.angle_alpha   90.00
_cell.angle_beta   90.00
_cell.angle_gamma   90.00
#
_symmetry.space_group_name_H-M   'P 1'
#
loop_
_entity.id
_entity.type
_entity.pdbx_description
1 polymer ?
#
loop_
_entity_poly.entity_id
_entity_poly.type
_entity_poly.pdbx_seq_one_letter_code
_entity_poly.pdbx_strand_id
1 'polypeptide(L)'
;MTTTDVITDARERIDALDDRIIGLIQERMAVSAVVQEARISSGGRRVSLSREMEVLGHYRDALGKPGTSLAMTLLELCRGRI
;
A
#
# COMPACT_ATOMS: atom_id res chain seq x y z
N MET A 1 -37.03 2.82 -1.04
CA MET A 1 -35.64 2.84 -1.50
C MET A 1 -35.61 2.20 -2.88
N THR A 2 -35.28 2.96 -3.90
CA THR A 2 -35.17 2.46 -5.28
C THR A 2 -33.79 1.82 -5.49
N THR A 3 -33.63 0.99 -6.53
CA THR A 3 -32.33 0.42 -6.89
C THR A 3 -31.28 1.51 -7.15
N THR A 4 -31.71 2.66 -7.68
CA THR A 4 -30.84 3.82 -7.92
C THR A 4 -30.32 4.42 -6.61
N ASP A 5 -31.17 4.53 -5.59
CA ASP A 5 -30.75 5.04 -4.28
C ASP A 5 -29.66 4.13 -3.66
N VAL A 6 -29.83 2.81 -3.72
CA VAL A 6 -28.84 1.84 -3.21
C VAL A 6 -27.49 1.96 -3.91
N ILE A 7 -27.49 2.17 -5.24
CA ILE A 7 -26.26 2.32 -6.00
C ILE A 7 -25.54 3.62 -5.64
N THR A 8 -26.28 4.72 -5.46
CA THR A 8 -25.71 6.00 -5.06
C THR A 8 -25.06 5.90 -3.68
N ASP A 9 -25.79 5.38 -2.68
CA ASP A 9 -25.26 5.21 -1.32
C ASP A 9 -24.03 4.30 -1.28
N ALA A 10 -24.02 3.22 -2.08
CA ALA A 10 -22.88 2.32 -2.18
C ALA A 10 -21.64 3.02 -2.77
N ARG A 11 -21.81 3.91 -3.75
CA ARG A 11 -20.72 4.68 -4.36
C ARG A 11 -20.13 5.69 -3.38
N GLU A 12 -20.96 6.43 -2.66
CA GLU A 12 -20.48 7.35 -1.62
C GLU A 12 -19.65 6.61 -0.55
N ARG A 13 -20.07 5.38 -0.20
CA ARG A 13 -19.31 4.54 0.71
C ARG A 13 -17.98 4.04 0.12
N ILE A 14 -17.94 3.75 -1.19
CA ILE A 14 -16.70 3.40 -1.89
C ILE A 14 -15.74 4.60 -1.89
N ASP A 15 -16.22 5.79 -2.22
CA ASP A 15 -15.39 7.00 -2.25
C ASP A 15 -14.78 7.26 -0.86
N ALA A 16 -15.58 7.14 0.20
CA ALA A 16 -15.09 7.27 1.59
C ALA A 16 -14.12 6.14 2.01
N LEU A 17 -14.18 4.96 1.40
CA LEU A 17 -13.19 3.90 1.60
C LEU A 17 -11.90 4.23 0.84
N ASP A 18 -12.01 4.72 -0.38
CA ASP A 18 -10.87 5.08 -1.22
C ASP A 18 -10.06 6.23 -0.61
N ASP A 19 -10.71 7.25 -0.05
CA ASP A 19 -10.04 8.32 0.69
C ASP A 19 -9.22 7.78 1.87
N ARG A 20 -9.78 6.81 2.60
CA ARG A 20 -9.07 6.16 3.72
C ARG A 20 -7.91 5.29 3.23
N ILE A 21 -8.08 4.56 2.12
CA ILE A 21 -7.02 3.75 1.52
C ILE A 21 -5.88 4.67 1.07
N ILE A 22 -6.18 5.77 0.39
CA ILE A 22 -5.19 6.76 -0.06
C ILE A 22 -4.42 7.34 1.13
N GLY A 23 -5.12 7.74 2.19
CA GLY A 23 -4.50 8.23 3.42
C GLY A 23 -3.53 7.20 4.04
N LEU A 24 -3.95 5.94 4.15
CA LEU A 24 -3.10 4.85 4.67
C LEU A 24 -1.89 4.58 3.78
N ILE A 25 -2.04 4.68 2.46
CA ILE A 25 -0.91 4.52 1.52
C ILE A 25 0.10 5.65 1.71
N GLN A 26 -0.35 6.91 1.82
CA GLN A 26 0.52 8.05 2.06
C GLN A 26 1.26 7.94 3.39
N GLU A 27 0.57 7.54 4.46
CA GLU A 27 1.18 7.28 5.77
C GLU A 27 2.23 6.17 5.68
N ARG A 28 1.91 5.05 5.02
CA ARG A 28 2.85 3.94 4.80
C ARG A 28 4.09 4.39 4.03
N MET A 29 3.94 5.26 3.03
CA MET A 29 5.06 5.85 2.28
C MET A 29 5.95 6.70 3.19
N ALA A 30 5.36 7.57 4.02
CA ALA A 30 6.09 8.41 4.97
C ALA A 30 6.90 7.56 5.97
N VAL A 31 6.28 6.53 6.55
CA VAL A 31 6.97 5.58 7.44
C VAL A 31 8.09 4.83 6.71
N SER A 32 7.86 4.42 5.45
CA SER A 32 8.89 3.75 4.66
C SER A 32 10.10 4.64 4.39
N ALA A 33 9.89 5.94 4.13
CA ALA A 33 10.97 6.89 3.94
C ALA A 33 11.84 7.02 5.21
N VAL A 34 11.24 7.09 6.40
CA VAL A 34 11.96 7.11 7.68
C VAL A 34 12.83 5.86 7.85
N VAL A 35 12.30 4.68 7.53
CA VAL A 35 13.06 3.40 7.62
C VAL A 35 14.21 3.37 6.63
N GLN A 36 14.01 3.86 5.40
CA GLN A 36 15.05 3.91 4.37
C GLN A 36 16.18 4.87 4.76
N GLU A 37 15.85 6.05 5.27
CA GLU A 37 16.83 7.03 5.75
C GLU A 37 17.67 6.44 6.89
N ALA A 38 17.02 5.82 7.89
CA ALA A 38 17.71 5.14 8.98
C ALA A 38 18.68 4.05 8.48
N ARG A 39 18.28 3.24 7.48
CA ARG A 39 19.14 2.21 6.88
C ARG A 39 20.35 2.79 6.15
N ILE A 40 20.15 3.86 5.39
CA ILE A 40 21.23 4.50 4.64
C ILE A 40 22.22 5.14 5.61
N SER A 41 21.71 5.84 6.64
CA SER A 41 22.53 6.48 7.67
C SER A 41 23.40 5.49 8.45
N SER A 42 22.98 4.22 8.56
CA SER A 42 23.74 3.14 9.19
C SER A 42 24.66 2.37 8.22
N GLY A 43 24.83 2.84 6.99
CA GLY A 43 25.68 2.21 5.97
C GLY A 43 25.03 1.01 5.26
N GLY A 44 23.73 0.78 5.50
CA GLY A 44 22.95 -0.27 4.87
C GLY A 44 22.44 0.11 3.47
N ARG A 45 21.82 -0.88 2.80
CA ARG A 45 21.15 -0.65 1.51
C ARG A 45 19.78 -0.03 1.72
N ARG A 46 19.35 0.81 0.77
CA ARG A 46 18.01 1.42 0.74
C ARG A 46 16.88 0.36 0.76
N VAL A 47 17.08 -0.78 0.09
CA VAL A 47 16.09 -1.86 -0.02
C VAL A 47 16.58 -3.15 0.66
N SER A 48 15.63 -3.96 1.14
CA SER A 48 15.86 -5.27 1.76
C SER A 48 14.94 -6.30 1.11
N LEU A 49 15.52 -7.19 0.31
CA LEU A 49 14.77 -8.20 -0.45
C LEU A 49 13.96 -9.12 0.47
N SER A 50 14.53 -9.56 1.59
CA SER A 50 13.82 -10.39 2.56
C SER A 50 12.56 -9.71 3.09
N ARG A 51 12.66 -8.42 3.45
CA ARG A 51 11.51 -7.66 3.93
C ARG A 51 10.48 -7.43 2.83
N GLU A 52 10.90 -7.19 1.59
CA GLU A 52 9.97 -7.07 0.46
C GLU A 52 9.21 -8.37 0.21
N MET A 53 9.89 -9.53 0.28
CA MET A 53 9.25 -10.84 0.15
C MET A 53 8.20 -11.10 1.24
N GLU A 54 8.45 -10.68 2.48
CA GLU A 54 7.46 -10.74 3.57
C GLU A 54 6.23 -9.89 3.26
N VAL A 55 6.41 -8.68 2.72
CA VAL A 55 5.29 -7.81 2.32
C VAL A 55 4.48 -8.46 1.20
N LEU A 56 5.14 -8.99 0.17
CA LEU A 56 4.45 -9.71 -0.92
C LEU A 56 3.64 -10.90 -0.39
N GLY A 57 4.22 -11.68 0.52
CA GLY A 57 3.54 -12.80 1.18
C GLY A 57 2.31 -12.35 1.95
N HIS A 58 2.45 -11.32 2.79
CA HIS A 58 1.35 -10.79 3.60
C HIS A 58 0.14 -10.35 2.76
N TYR A 59 0.36 -9.59 1.69
CA TYR A 59 -0.75 -9.16 0.82
C TYR A 59 -1.34 -10.32 0.01
N ARG A 60 -0.52 -11.28 -0.43
CA ARG A 60 -1.01 -12.47 -1.12
C ARG A 60 -1.89 -13.33 -0.21
N ASP A 61 -1.50 -13.49 1.06
CA ASP A 61 -2.26 -14.30 2.00
C ASP A 61 -3.62 -13.64 2.33
N ALA A 62 -3.67 -12.31 2.36
CA ALA A 62 -4.90 -11.55 2.61
C ALA A 62 -5.83 -11.42 1.39
N LEU A 63 -5.28 -11.24 0.19
CA LEU A 63 -6.04 -10.86 -1.02
C LEU A 63 -5.88 -11.85 -2.19
N GLY A 64 -5.19 -12.97 -1.98
CA GLY A 64 -4.85 -13.93 -3.02
C GLY A 64 -3.87 -13.37 -4.05
N LYS A 65 -3.91 -13.89 -5.28
CA LYS A 65 -3.00 -13.50 -6.37
C LYS A 65 -2.98 -11.98 -6.65
N PRO A 66 -4.11 -11.25 -6.67
CA PRO A 66 -4.11 -9.79 -6.85
C PRO A 66 -3.34 -9.03 -5.75
N GLY A 67 -3.27 -9.58 -4.54
CA GLY A 67 -2.52 -9.00 -3.42
C GLY A 67 -1.04 -8.80 -3.74
N THR A 68 -0.43 -9.75 -4.45
CA THR A 68 0.97 -9.63 -4.88
C THR A 68 1.18 -8.38 -5.75
N SER A 69 0.32 -8.15 -6.74
CA SER A 69 0.43 -6.98 -7.63
C SER A 69 0.20 -5.68 -6.87
N LEU A 70 -0.76 -5.64 -5.94
CA LEU A 70 -0.99 -4.48 -5.09
C LEU A 70 0.26 -4.17 -4.22
N ALA A 71 0.85 -5.19 -3.61
CA ALA A 71 2.06 -5.03 -2.82
C ALA A 71 3.26 -4.56 -3.66
N MET A 72 3.42 -5.05 -4.88
CA MET A 72 4.46 -4.58 -5.80
C MET A 72 4.31 -3.08 -6.09
N THR A 73 3.09 -2.62 -6.41
CA THR A 73 2.81 -1.19 -6.63
C THR A 73 3.12 -0.37 -5.37
N LEU A 74 2.76 -0.84 -4.19
CA LEU A 74 3.06 -0.12 -2.93
C LEU A 74 4.56 -0.04 -2.63
N LEU A 75 5.31 -1.12 -2.89
CA LEU A 75 6.76 -1.12 -2.76
C LEU A 75 7.42 -0.16 -3.75
N GLU A 76 6.90 -0.09 -4.98
CA GLU A 76 7.33 0.87 -6.01
C GLU A 76 7.13 2.32 -5.59
N LEU A 77 5.95 2.65 -5.05
CA LEU A 77 5.67 3.98 -4.51
C LEU A 77 6.64 4.37 -3.38
N CYS A 78 7.01 3.41 -2.53
CA CYS A 78 7.87 3.67 -1.37
C CYS A 78 9.35 3.82 -1.73
N ARG A 79 9.86 3.09 -2.74
CA ARG A 79 11.29 3.14 -3.12
C ARG A 79 11.64 4.32 -4.05
N GLY A 80 10.64 4.98 -4.64
CA GLY A 80 10.81 5.97 -5.70
C GLY A 80 11.18 5.33 -7.04
N ARG A 81 11.20 6.12 -8.14
CA ARG A 81 11.85 5.64 -9.37
C ARG A 81 13.35 5.55 -9.11
N ILE A 82 13.91 4.34 -9.23
CA ILE A 82 15.36 4.09 -9.31
C ILE A 82 15.85 4.66 -10.65
#